data_AF-A0A510DVL9-F1
#
_entry.id   AF-A0A510DVL9-F1
#
_cell.length_a   1.000
_cell.length_b   1.000
_cell.length_c   1.000
_cell.angle_alpha   90.00
_cell.angle_beta   90.00
_cell.angle_gamma   90.00
#
_symmetry.space_group_name_H-M   'P 1'
#
loop_
_entity.id
_entity.type
_entity.pdbx_description
1 polymer ?
#
loop_
_entity_poly.entity_id
_entity_poly.type
_entity_poly.pdbx_seq_one_letter_code
_entity_poly.pdbx_strand_id
1 'polypeptide(L)'
;MKDVMTIRFPTIDKLYNYIDRVIIGILTGFISFNLLKGISLPYGVNYFVTALIVVASVLLAGLMPALLMIGAVTLEFLKTYSILGTDLFGKPDIEFLALSSVSLILLIIIPIISYAKYLDLSSYVISLAIISSLIGPTVNYLLLDIPLLIIAGFFAITQKKTDIGASILSPLPFFSVFLLNFTSADKALLLIAAILIEISSILSFYLKNGIAIVAGVPPIISSIILSVSLPSVNKEIILLSSIMSLAGISTYVGYSYLVSVSVYKNEITLKKKSLTEDLQEAIKGLKDLDAMKSENFPVTNSVQLALMKMDEINKKIGECNSPKCLDQLREEMEAALSSVSRYVNDIIFEKIITFNNVIDELKNKGLVIDKIEIPKDELKIDSNTSYTIARILSKIESEYTLATQTVLKIADKLNETTGIELTHDVRVIPDIEKLPSFYDKLVDPVIMEKINNCLDNLLLLLQNINEMKEEKDRNVEIFKSIIDAKQLKGINKIDYSYDTIKRGLNYVYNFVNGLIDESSAIISVYPFLTNITKLDVLQRIKQTLTSEGVPMCRKINVLSSSVKMLEDTSSVLKYKDYLKDIDSIVLGIKGELQSDGKQCISLEELGIKKDLVPFIDAKIKDEKDGILIIDGNLCRSN
;
A
#
# COMPACT_ATOMS: atom_id res chain seq x y z
N MET A 1 15.72 -5.61 -24.65
CA MET A 1 16.88 -4.79 -25.06
C MET A 1 16.65 -4.24 -26.46
N LYS A 2 16.27 -2.97 -26.56
CA LYS A 2 16.28 -2.14 -27.77
C LYS A 2 16.75 -0.77 -27.30
N ASP A 3 18.04 -0.50 -27.48
CA ASP A 3 18.62 0.82 -27.22
C ASP A 3 18.13 1.78 -28.30
N VAL A 4 17.17 2.62 -27.94
CA VAL A 4 16.83 3.82 -28.70
C VAL A 4 17.87 4.87 -28.33
N MET A 5 18.83 5.08 -29.23
CA MET A 5 19.77 6.20 -29.19
C MET A 5 18.95 7.50 -29.19
N THR A 6 18.76 8.08 -28.00
CA THR A 6 18.17 9.41 -27.86
C THR A 6 19.21 10.42 -28.31
N ILE A 7 19.02 11.00 -29.48
CA ILE A 7 19.72 12.21 -29.89
C ILE A 7 19.32 13.28 -28.87
N ARG A 8 20.18 13.52 -27.87
CA ARG A 8 20.02 14.64 -26.95
C ARG A 8 20.24 15.93 -27.74
N PHE A 9 19.14 16.60 -28.08
CA PHE A 9 19.21 18.00 -28.45
C PHE A 9 19.98 18.76 -27.36
N PRO A 10 20.95 19.63 -27.71
CA PRO A 10 21.62 20.45 -26.73
C PRO A 10 20.57 21.25 -25.96
N THR A 11 20.70 21.29 -24.63
CA THR A 11 19.84 22.12 -23.77
C THR A 11 19.82 23.55 -24.31
N ILE A 12 18.69 24.25 -24.13
CA ILE A 12 18.48 25.62 -24.64
C ILE A 12 19.67 26.54 -24.31
N ASP A 13 20.26 26.42 -23.12
CA ASP A 13 21.46 27.18 -22.72
C ASP A 13 22.72 26.87 -23.55
N LYS A 14 22.91 25.62 -24.03
CA LYS A 14 24.01 25.25 -24.93
C LYS A 14 23.77 25.80 -26.35
N LEU A 15 22.53 25.85 -26.80
CA LEU A 15 22.16 26.42 -28.10
C LEU A 15 22.43 27.93 -28.15
N TYR A 16 22.02 28.67 -27.10
CA TYR A 16 22.32 30.10 -26.96
C TYR A 16 23.83 30.38 -26.98
N ASN A 17 24.63 29.59 -26.25
CA ASN A 17 26.09 29.74 -26.21
C ASN A 17 26.75 29.47 -27.59
N TYR A 18 26.19 28.58 -28.41
CA TYR A 18 26.66 28.34 -29.79
C TYR A 18 26.27 29.49 -30.73
N ILE A 19 25.04 30.00 -30.64
CA ILE A 19 24.58 31.15 -31.43
C ILE A 19 25.42 32.38 -31.11
N ASP A 20 25.68 32.65 -29.83
CA ASP A 20 26.54 33.75 -29.38
C ASP A 20 27.95 33.64 -29.96
N ARG A 21 28.55 32.44 -29.97
CA ARG A 21 29.89 32.21 -30.54
C ARG A 21 29.94 32.40 -32.05
N VAL A 22 28.89 32.00 -32.77
CA VAL A 22 28.79 32.21 -34.22
C VAL A 22 28.64 33.69 -34.56
N ILE A 23 27.79 34.41 -33.84
CA ILE A 23 27.61 35.87 -34.00
C ILE A 23 28.92 36.61 -33.68
N ILE A 24 29.58 36.26 -32.56
CA ILE A 24 30.89 36.80 -32.20
C ILE A 24 31.92 36.49 -33.29
N GLY A 25 31.94 35.28 -33.84
CA GLY A 25 32.82 34.90 -34.95
C GLY A 25 32.60 35.75 -36.20
N ILE A 26 31.35 35.99 -36.59
CA ILE A 26 30.98 36.83 -37.74
C ILE A 26 31.40 38.29 -37.51
N LEU A 27 31.09 38.86 -36.34
CA LEU A 27 31.48 40.23 -35.97
C LEU A 27 33.00 40.41 -35.95
N THR A 28 33.70 39.47 -35.32
CA THR A 28 35.17 39.48 -35.22
C THR A 28 35.82 39.33 -36.60
N GLY A 29 35.24 38.52 -37.49
CA GLY A 29 35.64 38.41 -38.88
C GLY A 29 35.50 39.73 -39.63
N PHE A 30 34.30 40.32 -39.60
CA PHE A 30 34.02 41.58 -40.28
C PHE A 30 34.96 42.71 -39.82
N ILE A 31 35.23 42.78 -38.52
CA ILE A 31 36.14 43.76 -37.93
C ILE A 31 37.59 43.49 -38.34
N SER A 32 38.04 42.23 -38.29
CA SER A 32 39.39 41.87 -38.74
C SER A 32 39.64 42.24 -40.20
N PHE A 33 38.64 42.07 -41.06
CA PHE A 33 38.72 42.45 -42.46
C PHE A 33 38.95 43.95 -42.65
N ASN A 34 38.24 44.78 -41.86
CA ASN A 34 38.39 46.24 -41.89
C ASN A 34 39.75 46.68 -41.34
N LEU A 35 40.23 46.06 -40.26
CA LEU A 35 41.57 46.33 -39.71
C LEU A 35 42.67 45.99 -40.73
N LEU A 36 42.59 44.81 -41.35
CA LEU A 36 43.56 44.34 -42.34
C LEU A 36 43.50 45.16 -43.64
N LYS A 37 42.31 45.66 -44.02
CA LYS A 37 42.15 46.62 -45.12
C LYS A 37 42.84 47.95 -44.80
N GLY A 38 42.81 48.41 -43.54
CA GLY A 38 43.51 49.59 -43.07
C GLY A 38 45.04 49.52 -43.20
N ILE A 39 45.61 48.31 -43.31
CA ILE A 39 47.05 48.05 -43.48
C ILE A 39 47.42 47.86 -44.98
N SER A 40 46.47 48.06 -45.90
CA SER A 40 46.67 47.94 -47.36
C SER A 40 47.11 46.55 -47.85
N LEU A 41 46.67 45.47 -47.19
CA LEU A 41 46.92 44.10 -47.65
C LEU A 41 46.14 43.78 -48.94
N PRO A 42 46.69 42.94 -49.85
CA PRO A 42 45.97 42.47 -51.04
C PRO A 42 44.66 41.77 -50.67
N TYR A 43 43.56 42.09 -51.37
CA TYR A 43 42.21 41.61 -51.04
C TYR A 43 42.11 40.09 -50.83
N GLY A 44 42.78 39.27 -51.67
CA GLY A 44 42.77 37.81 -51.54
C GLY A 44 43.39 37.29 -50.23
N VAL A 45 44.46 37.93 -49.74
CA VAL A 45 45.10 37.62 -48.46
C VAL A 45 44.21 38.09 -47.30
N ASN A 46 43.57 39.25 -47.46
CA ASN A 46 42.66 39.80 -46.46
C ASN A 46 41.46 38.86 -46.21
N TYR A 47 40.80 38.38 -47.26
CA TYR A 47 39.69 37.41 -47.13
C TYR A 47 40.13 36.09 -46.45
N PHE A 48 41.32 35.59 -46.79
CA PHE A 48 41.85 34.35 -46.21
C PHE A 48 42.15 34.50 -44.71
N VAL A 49 42.81 35.58 -44.32
CA VAL A 49 43.14 35.86 -42.91
C VAL A 49 41.87 36.11 -42.11
N THR A 50 40.90 36.86 -42.65
CA THR A 50 39.58 37.05 -42.02
C THR A 50 38.85 35.73 -41.78
N ALA A 51 38.83 34.82 -42.76
CA ALA A 51 38.18 33.51 -42.60
C ALA A 51 38.85 32.68 -41.50
N LEU A 52 40.19 32.69 -41.42
CA LEU A 52 40.96 32.08 -40.33
C LEU A 52 40.60 32.66 -38.96
N ILE A 53 40.43 33.98 -38.89
CA ILE A 53 40.04 34.69 -37.67
C ILE A 53 38.61 34.34 -37.23
N VAL A 54 37.66 34.23 -38.15
CA VAL A 54 36.28 33.78 -37.85
C VAL A 54 36.30 32.38 -37.23
N VAL A 55 37.01 31.44 -37.86
CA VAL A 55 37.12 30.06 -37.39
C VAL A 55 37.83 29.98 -36.04
N ALA A 56 38.93 30.72 -35.87
CA ALA A 56 39.65 30.79 -34.60
C ALA A 56 38.81 31.43 -33.48
N SER A 57 37.98 32.41 -33.80
CA SER A 57 37.09 33.08 -32.82
C SER A 57 35.98 32.17 -32.31
N VAL A 58 35.46 31.27 -33.15
CA VAL A 58 34.50 30.24 -32.76
C VAL A 58 35.15 29.18 -31.86
N LEU A 59 36.42 28.86 -32.09
CA LEU A 59 37.17 27.82 -31.35
C LEU A 59 37.78 28.32 -30.03
N LEU A 60 38.29 29.55 -29.98
CA LEU A 60 39.04 30.12 -28.85
C LEU A 60 38.22 31.09 -27.98
N ALA A 61 36.89 31.02 -28.07
CA ALA A 61 35.88 31.71 -27.27
C ALA A 61 36.40 32.80 -26.31
N GLY A 62 36.64 34.00 -26.85
CA GLY A 62 36.97 35.22 -26.09
C GLY A 62 38.43 35.70 -26.15
N LEU A 63 39.40 34.82 -26.46
CA LEU A 63 40.81 35.21 -26.58
C LEU A 63 41.11 36.00 -27.87
N MET A 64 40.42 35.65 -28.97
CA MET A 64 40.64 36.26 -30.28
C MET A 64 40.16 37.72 -30.38
N PRO A 65 38.98 38.11 -29.85
CA PRO A 65 38.59 39.51 -29.75
C PRO A 65 39.56 40.37 -28.93
N ALA A 66 40.14 39.82 -27.85
CA ALA A 66 41.13 40.54 -27.04
C ALA A 66 42.45 40.78 -27.80
N LEU A 67 42.94 39.78 -28.53
CA LEU A 67 44.14 39.91 -29.39
C LEU A 67 43.91 40.91 -30.53
N LEU A 68 42.72 40.92 -31.15
CA LEU A 68 42.36 41.88 -32.19
C LEU A 68 42.20 43.30 -31.65
N MET A 69 41.69 43.48 -30.44
CA MET A 69 41.63 44.78 -29.78
C MET A 69 43.03 45.37 -29.59
N ILE A 70 43.97 44.58 -29.08
CA ILE A 70 45.37 45.00 -28.92
C ILE A 70 45.97 45.37 -30.28
N GLY A 71 45.75 44.55 -31.31
CA GLY A 71 46.21 44.82 -32.67
C GLY A 71 45.61 46.10 -33.28
N ALA A 72 44.31 46.34 -33.07
CA ALA A 72 43.59 47.50 -33.57
C ALA A 72 44.05 48.80 -32.91
N VAL A 73 44.19 48.82 -31.58
CA VAL A 73 44.70 49.97 -30.83
C VAL A 73 46.14 50.31 -31.23
N THR A 74 46.97 49.28 -31.43
CA THR A 74 48.36 49.48 -31.90
C THR A 74 48.36 50.13 -33.28
N LEU A 75 47.46 49.72 -34.16
CA LEU A 75 47.31 50.29 -35.50
C LEU A 75 46.82 51.74 -35.47
N GLU A 76 45.82 52.04 -34.63
CA GLU A 76 45.24 53.37 -34.50
C GLU A 76 46.22 54.34 -33.84
N PHE A 77 46.96 53.89 -32.84
CA PHE A 77 48.05 54.65 -32.24
C PHE A 77 49.12 54.98 -33.30
N LEU A 78 49.55 53.99 -34.11
CA LEU A 78 50.50 54.21 -35.22
C LEU A 78 49.96 55.17 -36.29
N LYS A 79 48.68 55.06 -36.66
CA LYS A 79 48.04 55.91 -37.68
C LYS A 79 47.90 57.34 -37.17
N THR A 80 47.46 57.53 -35.94
CA THR A 80 47.35 58.85 -35.28
C THR A 80 48.73 59.50 -35.12
N TYR A 81 49.75 58.73 -34.74
CA TYR A 81 51.14 59.20 -34.68
C TYR A 81 51.71 59.56 -36.06
N SER A 82 51.33 58.83 -37.12
CA SER A 82 51.76 59.11 -38.50
C SER A 82 51.13 60.40 -39.05
N ILE A 83 49.86 60.67 -38.74
CA ILE A 83 49.15 61.91 -39.12
C ILE A 83 49.74 63.12 -38.36
N LEU A 84 50.05 62.95 -37.07
CA LEU A 84 50.81 63.92 -36.26
C LEU A 84 52.23 64.16 -36.78
N GLY A 85 52.79 63.23 -37.56
CA GLY A 85 54.10 63.36 -38.19
C GLY A 85 54.10 64.14 -39.50
N THR A 86 52.93 64.38 -40.12
CA THR A 86 52.86 64.94 -41.48
C THR A 86 52.12 66.26 -41.63
N ASP A 87 51.45 66.80 -40.60
CA ASP A 87 50.88 68.16 -40.68
C ASP A 87 51.33 69.07 -39.51
N LEU A 88 51.72 70.28 -39.91
CA LEU A 88 52.27 71.36 -39.11
C LEU A 88 51.37 71.78 -37.92
N PHE A 89 52.02 72.04 -36.77
CA PHE A 89 51.58 72.75 -35.55
C PHE A 89 50.75 72.01 -34.46
N GLY A 90 51.35 71.94 -33.26
CA GLY A 90 50.65 71.88 -31.96
C GLY A 90 51.02 70.70 -31.07
N LYS A 91 51.62 70.95 -29.89
CA LYS A 91 51.69 69.92 -28.84
C LYS A 91 50.26 69.50 -28.46
N PRO A 92 49.97 68.20 -28.24
CA PRO A 92 48.65 67.78 -27.79
C PRO A 92 48.31 68.47 -26.46
N ASP A 93 47.13 69.06 -26.37
CA ASP A 93 46.62 69.67 -25.15
C ASP A 93 46.52 68.62 -24.03
N ILE A 94 46.78 69.03 -22.79
CA ILE A 94 46.73 68.13 -21.61
C ILE A 94 45.31 67.55 -21.48
N GLU A 95 44.29 68.33 -21.82
CA GLU A 95 42.89 67.88 -21.83
C GLU A 95 42.67 66.76 -22.86
N PHE A 96 43.25 66.89 -24.07
CA PHE A 96 43.19 65.84 -25.09
C PHE A 96 43.93 64.57 -24.66
N LEU A 97 45.09 64.68 -24.01
CA LEU A 97 45.83 63.55 -23.45
C LEU A 97 45.06 62.84 -22.33
N ALA A 98 44.43 63.60 -21.43
CA ALA A 98 43.61 63.05 -20.35
C ALA A 98 42.38 62.33 -20.88
N LEU A 99 41.63 62.93 -21.81
CA LEU A 99 40.44 62.34 -22.43
C LEU A 99 40.78 61.11 -23.27
N SER A 100 41.90 61.13 -24.00
CA SER A 100 42.40 59.97 -24.75
C SER A 100 42.79 58.83 -23.80
N SER A 101 43.42 59.15 -22.67
CA SER A 101 43.79 58.16 -21.66
C SER A 101 42.57 57.50 -21.00
N VAL A 102 41.54 58.29 -20.65
CA VAL A 102 40.29 57.76 -20.09
C VAL A 102 39.54 56.92 -21.14
N SER A 103 39.53 57.35 -22.40
CA SER A 103 38.95 56.57 -23.50
C SER A 103 39.66 55.22 -23.69
N LEU A 104 40.99 55.18 -23.57
CA LEU A 104 41.77 53.93 -23.59
C LEU A 104 41.44 53.01 -22.40
N ILE A 105 41.24 53.57 -21.20
CA ILE A 105 40.81 52.78 -20.03
C ILE A 105 39.45 52.13 -20.30
N LEU A 106 38.49 52.88 -20.83
CA LEU A 106 37.15 52.39 -21.16
C LEU A 106 37.15 51.36 -22.29
N LEU A 107 37.98 51.55 -23.31
CA LEU A 107 38.05 50.69 -24.50
C LEU A 107 38.91 49.43 -24.30
N ILE A 108 39.80 49.39 -23.30
CA ILE A 108 40.76 48.28 -23.14
C ILE A 108 40.65 47.64 -21.76
N ILE A 109 40.78 48.43 -20.69
CA ILE A 109 40.85 47.89 -19.33
C ILE A 109 39.49 47.32 -18.90
N ILE A 110 38.40 48.05 -19.18
CA ILE A 110 37.05 47.61 -18.81
C ILE A 110 36.67 46.26 -19.47
N PRO A 111 36.88 46.06 -20.79
CA PRO A 111 36.70 44.76 -21.43
C PRO A 111 37.51 43.62 -20.80
N ILE A 112 38.78 43.87 -20.48
CA ILE A 112 39.65 42.88 -19.83
C ILE A 112 39.09 42.47 -18.47
N ILE A 113 38.70 43.43 -17.63
CA ILE A 113 38.12 43.16 -16.30
C ILE A 113 36.79 42.40 -16.43
N SER A 114 35.94 42.81 -17.36
CA SER A 114 34.63 42.20 -17.58
C SER A 114 34.74 40.72 -17.92
N TYR A 115 35.65 40.34 -18.83
CA TYR A 115 35.88 38.94 -19.16
C TYR A 115 36.63 38.17 -18.09
N ALA A 116 37.71 38.72 -17.54
CA ALA A 116 38.54 38.01 -16.57
C ALA A 116 37.79 37.66 -15.29
N LYS A 117 36.86 38.53 -14.85
CA LYS A 117 36.10 38.34 -13.62
C LYS A 117 34.71 37.74 -13.84
N TYR A 118 34.04 38.05 -14.94
CA TYR A 118 32.64 37.68 -15.16
C TYR A 118 32.40 36.81 -16.39
N LEU A 119 33.43 36.50 -17.18
CA LEU A 119 33.34 35.77 -18.46
C LEU A 119 32.37 36.42 -19.45
N ASP A 120 32.17 37.73 -19.34
CA ASP A 120 31.31 38.52 -20.22
C ASP A 120 32.10 39.08 -21.42
N LEU A 121 31.56 38.90 -22.62
CA LEU A 121 32.17 39.33 -23.87
C LEU A 121 31.53 40.60 -24.44
N SER A 122 30.45 41.09 -23.83
CA SER A 122 29.73 42.29 -24.26
C SER A 122 30.64 43.51 -24.35
N SER A 123 31.43 43.80 -23.29
CA SER A 123 32.37 44.94 -23.28
C SER A 123 33.41 44.86 -24.42
N TYR A 124 33.88 43.65 -24.75
CA TYR A 124 34.84 43.44 -25.83
C TYR A 124 34.22 43.75 -27.18
N VAL A 125 33.02 43.24 -27.45
CA VAL A 125 32.31 43.46 -28.72
C VAL A 125 32.04 44.95 -28.93
N ILE A 126 31.59 45.66 -27.90
CA ILE A 126 31.33 47.11 -27.96
C ILE A 126 32.62 47.87 -28.29
N SER A 127 33.68 47.60 -27.54
CA SER A 127 34.95 48.30 -27.72
C SER A 127 35.56 48.02 -29.08
N LEU A 128 35.47 46.78 -29.57
CA LEU A 128 35.91 46.40 -30.92
C LEU A 128 35.13 47.13 -32.01
N ALA A 129 33.82 47.29 -31.84
CA ALA A 129 32.97 48.02 -32.78
C ALA A 129 33.30 49.52 -32.80
N ILE A 130 33.53 50.14 -31.63
CA ILE A 130 33.94 51.54 -31.52
C ILE A 130 35.31 51.75 -32.19
N ILE A 131 36.31 50.93 -31.86
CA ILE A 131 37.65 51.01 -32.47
C ILE A 131 37.58 50.77 -33.98
N SER A 132 36.79 49.80 -34.44
CA SER A 132 36.60 49.56 -35.88
C SER A 132 35.99 50.76 -36.60
N SER A 133 35.06 51.46 -35.96
CA SER A 133 34.45 52.68 -36.52
C SER A 133 35.43 53.84 -36.63
N LEU A 134 36.47 53.88 -35.80
CA LEU A 134 37.52 54.91 -35.83
C LEU A 134 38.58 54.63 -36.91
N ILE A 135 38.89 53.35 -37.17
CA ILE A 135 39.99 52.95 -38.08
C ILE A 135 39.56 52.90 -39.56
N GLY A 136 38.26 52.74 -39.84
CA GLY A 136 37.69 52.53 -41.18
C GLY A 136 37.93 53.67 -42.19
N PRO A 137 37.88 53.40 -43.51
CA PRO A 137 38.00 54.43 -44.54
C PRO A 137 36.77 55.37 -44.53
N THR A 138 37.04 56.67 -44.57
CA THR A 138 36.09 57.81 -44.43
C THR A 138 34.89 57.84 -45.40
N VAL A 139 34.76 56.90 -46.33
CA VAL A 139 33.82 56.99 -47.46
C VAL A 139 32.53 56.18 -47.24
N ASN A 140 32.41 55.34 -46.19
CA ASN A 140 31.19 54.53 -45.98
C ASN A 140 30.65 54.48 -44.54
N TYR A 141 30.83 55.58 -43.80
CA TYR A 141 30.39 55.74 -42.40
C TYR A 141 28.90 55.41 -42.19
N LEU A 142 28.05 55.75 -43.18
CA LEU A 142 26.59 55.59 -43.10
C LEU A 142 26.10 54.14 -43.34
N LEU A 143 26.79 53.39 -44.19
CA LEU A 143 26.32 52.09 -44.70
C LEU A 143 26.92 50.89 -43.95
N LEU A 144 28.05 51.06 -43.26
CA LEU A 144 28.80 49.95 -42.65
C LEU A 144 29.04 50.11 -41.14
N ASP A 145 29.40 51.31 -40.66
CA ASP A 145 29.82 51.52 -39.28
C ASP A 145 28.63 51.72 -38.31
N ILE A 146 27.57 52.41 -38.77
CA ILE A 146 26.31 52.58 -38.02
C ILE A 146 25.63 51.23 -37.72
N PRO A 147 25.42 50.33 -38.70
CA PRO A 147 24.88 48.99 -38.41
C PRO A 147 25.74 48.18 -37.43
N LEU A 148 27.07 48.31 -37.49
CA LEU A 148 27.99 47.60 -36.61
C LEU A 148 27.85 48.04 -35.15
N LEU A 149 27.76 49.36 -34.91
CA LEU A 149 27.52 49.93 -33.58
C LEU A 149 26.12 49.57 -33.04
N ILE A 150 25.10 49.51 -33.91
CA ILE A 150 23.75 49.06 -33.53
C ILE A 150 23.76 47.59 -33.11
N ILE A 151 24.42 46.73 -33.89
CA ILE A 151 24.52 45.29 -33.58
C ILE A 151 25.33 45.07 -32.29
N ALA A 152 26.40 45.84 -32.07
CA ALA A 152 27.21 45.76 -30.86
C ALA A 152 26.47 46.27 -29.60
N GLY A 153 25.74 47.39 -29.72
CA GLY A 153 24.88 47.89 -28.64
C GLY A 153 23.75 46.93 -28.32
N PHE A 154 23.15 46.32 -29.34
CA PHE A 154 22.14 45.29 -29.17
C PHE A 154 22.71 44.07 -28.44
N PHE A 155 23.89 43.60 -28.83
CA PHE A 155 24.56 42.48 -28.17
C PHE A 155 24.85 42.77 -26.68
N ALA A 156 25.26 44.00 -26.36
CA ALA A 156 25.58 44.42 -25.00
C ALA A 156 24.39 44.38 -24.02
N ILE A 157 23.17 44.55 -24.54
CA ILE A 157 21.95 44.54 -23.73
C ILE A 157 21.28 43.17 -23.74
N THR A 158 21.47 42.39 -24.81
CA THR A 158 20.79 41.11 -25.03
C THR A 158 21.55 39.89 -24.51
N GLN A 159 22.88 39.97 -24.31
CA GLN A 159 23.64 38.85 -23.77
C GLN A 159 23.20 38.53 -22.33
N LYS A 160 22.98 37.24 -22.03
CA LYS A 160 22.58 36.78 -20.70
C LYS A 160 23.74 36.99 -19.71
N LYS A 161 23.59 37.96 -18.82
CA LYS A 161 24.61 38.29 -17.81
C LYS A 161 24.40 37.46 -16.55
N THR A 162 25.51 36.93 -16.03
CA THR A 162 25.53 36.06 -14.83
C THR A 162 25.60 36.86 -13.54
N ASP A 163 26.08 38.10 -13.60
CA ASP A 163 26.32 38.97 -12.44
C ASP A 163 25.87 40.42 -12.72
N ILE A 164 25.45 41.13 -11.69
CA ILE A 164 25.11 42.55 -11.77
C ILE A 164 26.34 43.41 -12.08
N GLY A 165 27.53 43.00 -11.61
CA GLY A 165 28.80 43.66 -11.93
C GLY A 165 29.13 43.62 -13.42
N ALA A 166 28.85 42.50 -14.09
CA ALA A 166 28.96 42.39 -15.55
C ALA A 166 27.97 43.33 -16.25
N SER A 167 26.78 43.52 -15.68
CA SER A 167 25.72 44.38 -16.22
C SER A 167 26.04 45.87 -16.14
N ILE A 168 26.87 46.27 -15.18
CA ILE A 168 27.39 47.64 -15.06
C ILE A 168 28.63 47.82 -15.95
N LEU A 169 29.56 46.86 -15.96
CA LEU A 169 30.82 47.01 -16.71
C LEU A 169 30.68 46.84 -18.23
N SER A 170 29.64 46.15 -18.69
CA SER A 170 29.40 45.88 -20.12
C SER A 170 29.23 47.13 -21.00
N PRO A 171 28.31 48.06 -20.69
CA PRO A 171 28.04 49.24 -21.52
C PRO A 171 29.07 50.37 -21.40
N LEU A 172 29.91 50.39 -20.35
CA LEU A 172 30.89 51.47 -20.09
C LEU A 172 31.76 51.87 -21.29
N PRO A 173 32.22 50.97 -22.19
CA PRO A 173 32.99 51.38 -23.36
C PRO A 173 32.26 52.35 -24.30
N PHE A 174 30.92 52.42 -24.29
CA PHE A 174 30.15 53.41 -25.06
C PHE A 174 30.43 54.86 -24.61
N PHE A 175 30.82 55.09 -23.35
CA PHE A 175 31.22 56.41 -22.89
C PHE A 175 32.47 56.93 -23.63
N SER A 176 33.29 56.05 -24.22
CA SER A 176 34.44 56.49 -25.01
C SER A 176 34.03 57.24 -26.28
N VAL A 177 32.87 56.93 -26.89
CA VAL A 177 32.34 57.64 -28.06
C VAL A 177 32.06 59.12 -27.73
N PHE A 178 31.58 59.39 -26.52
CA PHE A 178 31.39 60.76 -26.02
C PHE A 178 32.74 61.47 -25.82
N LEU A 179 33.71 60.79 -25.21
CA LEU A 179 35.02 61.38 -24.89
C LEU A 179 35.86 61.66 -26.15
N LEU A 180 35.73 60.83 -27.19
CA LEU A 180 36.48 60.95 -28.45
C LEU A 180 35.91 61.99 -29.42
N ASN A 181 34.60 62.31 -29.34
CA ASN A 181 33.93 63.30 -30.21
C ASN A 181 33.78 64.70 -29.57
N PHE A 182 34.81 65.13 -28.83
CA PHE A 182 34.79 66.31 -27.95
C PHE A 182 34.58 67.67 -28.66
N THR A 183 34.52 67.71 -30.00
CA THR A 183 34.36 68.93 -30.80
C THR A 183 32.94 69.16 -31.34
N SER A 184 31.99 68.24 -31.13
CA SER A 184 30.61 68.36 -31.65
C SER A 184 29.71 69.25 -30.78
N ALA A 185 28.67 69.87 -31.37
CA ALA A 185 27.67 70.69 -30.67
C ALA A 185 26.64 69.87 -29.85
N ASP A 186 26.62 68.53 -30.01
CA ASP A 186 25.58 67.63 -29.48
C ASP A 186 25.99 66.92 -28.16
N LYS A 187 26.98 67.46 -27.43
CA LYS A 187 27.63 66.81 -26.28
C LYS A 187 26.66 66.32 -25.21
N ALA A 188 25.70 67.17 -24.82
CA ALA A 188 24.75 66.84 -23.76
C ALA A 188 23.83 65.67 -24.17
N LEU A 189 23.43 65.61 -25.44
CA LEU A 189 22.57 64.57 -25.97
C LEU A 189 23.29 63.21 -26.03
N LEU A 190 24.57 63.22 -26.40
CA LEU A 190 25.42 62.01 -26.41
C LEU A 190 25.62 61.44 -25.00
N LEU A 191 25.87 62.29 -24.01
CA LEU A 191 26.02 61.87 -22.62
C LEU A 191 24.72 61.25 -22.08
N ILE A 192 23.58 61.89 -22.35
CA ILE A 192 22.27 61.35 -21.93
C ILE A 192 22.05 59.98 -22.57
N ALA A 193 22.35 59.81 -23.86
CA ALA A 193 22.16 58.54 -24.53
C ALA A 193 23.07 57.42 -23.99
N ALA A 194 24.32 57.72 -23.62
CA ALA A 194 25.21 56.76 -22.96
C ALA A 194 24.67 56.34 -21.57
N ILE A 195 24.15 57.29 -20.79
CA ILE A 195 23.50 57.01 -19.50
C ILE A 195 22.26 56.14 -19.68
N LEU A 196 21.47 56.37 -20.73
CA LEU A 196 20.28 55.56 -21.02
C LEU A 196 20.65 54.09 -21.34
N ILE A 197 21.76 53.84 -22.05
CA ILE A 197 22.26 52.48 -22.32
C ILE A 197 22.68 51.78 -21.02
N GLU A 198 23.32 52.50 -20.10
CA GLU A 198 23.70 51.99 -18.77
C GLU A 198 22.45 51.49 -18.00
N ILE A 199 21.41 52.32 -17.96
CA ILE A 199 20.14 52.01 -17.28
C ILE A 199 19.47 50.80 -17.94
N SER A 200 19.43 50.74 -19.28
CA SER A 200 18.86 49.60 -20.01
C SER A 200 19.60 48.29 -19.72
N SER A 201 20.93 48.33 -19.61
CA SER A 201 21.76 47.17 -19.30
C SER A 201 21.45 46.60 -17.91
N ILE A 202 21.31 47.46 -16.91
CA ILE A 202 20.97 47.06 -15.53
C ILE A 202 19.55 46.49 -15.46
N LEU A 203 18.58 47.13 -16.13
CA LEU A 203 17.20 46.65 -16.18
C LEU A 203 17.09 45.27 -16.85
N SER A 204 17.90 45.01 -17.88
CA SER A 204 17.96 43.71 -18.58
C SER A 204 18.33 42.55 -17.64
N PHE A 205 19.31 42.77 -16.76
CA PHE A 205 19.73 41.78 -15.77
C PHE A 205 18.61 41.36 -14.82
N TYR A 206 17.84 42.33 -14.31
CA TYR A 206 16.75 42.05 -13.38
C TYR A 206 15.55 41.37 -14.03
N LEU A 207 15.31 41.65 -15.32
CA LEU A 207 14.12 41.17 -16.03
C LEU A 207 14.23 39.74 -16.57
N LYS A 208 15.45 39.23 -16.81
CA LYS A 208 15.74 37.88 -17.33
C LYS A 208 14.97 37.45 -18.61
N ASN A 209 14.25 38.34 -19.28
CA ASN A 209 13.32 38.06 -20.38
C ASN A 209 13.53 38.98 -21.60
N GLY A 210 13.13 38.52 -22.79
CA GLY A 210 13.24 39.22 -24.08
C GLY A 210 12.55 40.60 -24.19
N ILE A 211 11.79 41.02 -23.16
CA ILE A 211 11.18 42.36 -23.06
C ILE A 211 12.27 43.45 -22.86
N ALA A 212 13.38 43.11 -22.20
CA ALA A 212 14.52 44.00 -22.07
C ALA A 212 15.18 44.36 -23.41
N ILE A 213 15.07 43.46 -24.39
CA ILE A 213 15.56 43.65 -25.76
C ILE A 213 14.81 44.79 -26.44
N VAL A 214 13.48 44.84 -26.27
CA VAL A 214 12.62 45.91 -26.82
C VAL A 214 12.91 47.25 -26.11
N ALA A 215 13.35 47.22 -24.85
CA ALA A 215 13.67 48.40 -24.04
C ALA A 215 15.01 49.07 -24.40
N GLY A 216 16.01 48.28 -24.77
CA GLY A 216 17.37 48.76 -25.05
C GLY A 216 17.55 49.30 -26.47
N VAL A 217 16.72 48.86 -27.42
CA VAL A 217 16.81 49.25 -28.84
C VAL A 217 16.64 50.77 -29.05
N PRO A 218 15.63 51.46 -28.48
CA PRO A 218 15.49 52.90 -28.68
C PRO A 218 16.68 53.73 -28.14
N PRO A 219 17.20 53.48 -26.91
CA PRO A 219 18.43 54.12 -26.42
C PRO A 219 19.66 53.90 -27.30
N ILE A 220 19.86 52.67 -27.80
CA ILE A 220 20.95 52.35 -28.73
C ILE A 220 20.80 53.17 -30.03
N ILE A 221 19.63 53.14 -30.64
CA ILE A 221 19.32 53.88 -31.87
C ILE A 221 19.53 55.39 -31.65
N SER A 222 19.13 55.90 -30.47
CA SER A 222 19.28 57.32 -30.14
C SER A 222 20.73 57.73 -29.95
N SER A 223 21.52 56.96 -29.20
CA SER A 223 22.95 57.25 -29.01
C SER A 223 23.71 57.32 -30.32
N ILE A 224 23.35 56.46 -31.27
CA ILE A 224 24.02 56.34 -32.56
C ILE A 224 23.58 57.45 -33.51
N ILE A 225 22.28 57.74 -33.62
CA ILE A 225 21.77 58.86 -34.44
C ILE A 225 22.28 60.21 -33.91
N LEU A 226 22.50 60.35 -32.61
CA LEU A 226 23.09 61.55 -32.01
C LEU A 226 24.61 61.65 -32.25
N SER A 227 25.30 60.52 -32.38
CA SER A 227 26.75 60.45 -32.65
C SER A 227 27.13 60.73 -34.10
N VAL A 228 26.18 60.56 -35.00
CA VAL A 228 26.33 60.84 -36.43
C VAL A 228 25.64 62.18 -36.66
N SER A 229 26.36 63.23 -37.05
CA SER A 229 25.80 64.56 -37.29
C SER A 229 24.90 64.60 -38.54
N LEU A 230 23.81 63.83 -38.55
CA LEU A 230 22.82 63.78 -39.63
C LEU A 230 22.04 65.11 -39.66
N PRO A 231 22.18 65.93 -40.71
CA PRO A 231 21.62 67.28 -40.72
C PRO A 231 20.09 67.34 -40.73
N SER A 232 19.41 66.24 -41.09
CA SER A 232 17.97 66.19 -41.39
C SER A 232 17.10 65.53 -40.31
N VAL A 233 17.67 65.14 -39.17
CA VAL A 233 16.96 64.36 -38.13
C VAL A 233 16.75 65.20 -36.87
N ASN A 234 15.50 65.27 -36.38
CA ASN A 234 15.20 65.95 -35.12
C ASN A 234 15.66 65.12 -33.91
N LYS A 235 16.80 65.52 -33.37
CA LYS A 235 17.53 64.87 -32.28
C LYS A 235 16.76 64.82 -30.96
N GLU A 236 15.91 65.81 -30.67
CA GLU A 236 15.14 65.90 -29.43
C GLU A 236 13.99 64.88 -29.39
N ILE A 237 13.30 64.68 -30.53
CA ILE A 237 12.19 63.72 -30.65
C ILE A 237 12.69 62.29 -30.46
N ILE A 238 13.88 61.99 -30.99
CA ILE A 238 14.51 60.67 -30.87
C ILE A 238 14.87 60.39 -29.41
N LEU A 239 15.46 61.36 -28.71
CA LEU A 239 15.77 61.23 -27.28
C LEU A 239 14.50 61.01 -26.45
N LEU A 240 13.44 61.78 -26.72
CA LEU A 240 12.16 61.67 -26.01
C LEU A 240 11.52 60.29 -26.22
N SER A 241 11.60 59.73 -27.43
CA SER A 241 11.08 58.39 -27.73
C SER A 241 11.76 57.28 -26.92
N SER A 242 13.07 57.45 -26.64
CA SER A 242 13.86 56.51 -25.85
C SER A 242 13.58 56.60 -24.36
N ILE A 243 13.43 57.83 -23.84
CA ILE A 243 13.04 58.07 -22.45
C ILE A 243 11.66 57.46 -22.18
N MET A 244 10.70 57.68 -23.08
CA MET A 244 9.34 57.15 -22.94
C MET A 244 9.30 55.61 -23.00
N SER A 245 10.10 55.00 -23.87
CA SER A 245 10.21 53.54 -23.98
C SER A 245 10.76 52.90 -22.71
N LEU A 246 11.80 53.50 -22.11
CA LEU A 246 12.37 53.07 -20.84
C LEU A 246 11.40 53.23 -19.66
N ALA A 247 10.68 54.35 -19.60
CA ALA A 247 9.70 54.62 -18.54
C ALA A 247 8.50 53.66 -18.56
N GLY A 248 7.99 53.31 -19.75
CA GLY A 248 6.91 52.32 -19.88
C GLY A 248 7.32 50.94 -19.37
N ILE A 249 8.58 50.54 -19.63
CA ILE A 249 9.08 49.22 -19.28
C ILE A 249 9.50 49.14 -17.80
N SER A 250 10.09 50.20 -17.22
CA SER A 250 10.37 50.25 -15.78
C SER A 250 9.09 50.09 -14.95
N THR A 251 7.98 50.65 -15.42
CA THR A 251 6.65 50.50 -14.80
C THR A 251 6.16 49.06 -14.88
N TYR A 252 6.33 48.39 -16.02
CA TYR A 252 6.01 46.95 -16.18
C TYR A 252 6.89 46.07 -15.28
N VAL A 253 8.19 46.35 -15.16
CA VAL A 253 9.11 45.62 -14.27
C VAL A 253 8.63 45.72 -12.82
N GLY A 254 8.34 46.94 -12.37
CA GLY A 254 7.84 47.19 -11.02
C GLY A 254 6.56 46.40 -10.72
N TYR A 255 5.62 46.35 -11.68
CA TYR A 255 4.40 45.56 -11.56
C TYR A 255 4.67 44.05 -11.49
N SER A 256 5.51 43.51 -12.39
CA SER A 256 5.83 42.08 -12.43
C SER A 256 6.53 41.58 -11.17
N TYR A 257 7.42 42.40 -10.59
CA TYR A 257 8.08 42.10 -9.32
C TYR A 257 7.07 42.02 -8.17
N LEU A 258 6.14 42.97 -8.07
CA LEU A 258 5.08 42.95 -7.06
C LEU A 258 4.19 41.69 -7.16
N VAL A 259 3.89 41.23 -8.39
CA VAL A 259 3.13 39.98 -8.62
C VAL A 259 3.94 38.74 -8.19
N SER A 260 5.24 38.68 -8.46
CA SER A 260 6.07 37.53 -8.05
C SER A 260 6.14 37.35 -6.53
N VAL A 261 6.18 38.46 -5.79
CA VAL A 261 6.18 38.47 -4.31
C VAL A 261 4.83 37.97 -3.77
N SER A 262 3.71 38.34 -4.41
CA SER A 262 2.38 37.90 -3.97
C SER A 262 2.15 36.39 -4.22
N VAL A 263 2.62 35.86 -5.35
CA VAL A 263 2.56 34.41 -5.66
C VAL A 263 3.38 33.60 -4.66
N TYR A 264 4.62 34.03 -4.36
CA TYR A 264 5.48 33.36 -3.38
C TYR A 264 4.86 33.34 -1.97
N LYS A 265 4.22 34.44 -1.54
CA LYS A 265 3.50 34.51 -0.26
C LYS A 265 2.28 33.57 -0.22
N ASN A 266 1.54 33.49 -1.33
CA ASN A 266 0.41 32.57 -1.44
C ASN A 266 0.85 31.10 -1.40
N GLU A 267 1.94 30.76 -2.08
CA GLU A 267 2.50 29.39 -2.06
C GLU A 267 2.90 28.96 -0.63
N ILE A 268 3.59 29.82 0.12
CA ILE A 268 3.93 29.56 1.53
C ILE A 268 2.66 29.34 2.36
N THR A 269 1.65 30.19 2.18
CA THR A 269 0.41 30.12 2.97
C THR A 269 -0.33 28.80 2.71
N LEU A 270 -0.43 28.37 1.44
CA LEU A 270 -1.07 27.11 1.06
C LEU A 270 -0.30 25.90 1.59
N LYS A 271 1.02 25.86 1.41
CA LYS A 271 1.85 24.76 1.93
C LYS A 271 1.79 24.68 3.46
N LYS A 272 1.81 25.82 4.15
CA LYS A 272 1.70 25.89 5.61
C LYS A 272 0.36 25.33 6.10
N LYS A 273 -0.73 25.68 5.43
CA LYS A 273 -2.07 25.16 5.73
C LYS A 273 -2.14 23.64 5.53
N SER A 274 -1.74 23.14 4.36
CA SER A 274 -1.74 21.70 4.05
C SER A 274 -0.89 20.90 5.03
N LEU A 275 0.33 21.35 5.34
CA LEU A 275 1.19 20.66 6.30
C LEU A 275 0.59 20.65 7.73
N THR A 276 -0.10 21.73 8.13
CA THR A 276 -0.77 21.79 9.44
C THR A 276 -1.94 20.81 9.51
N GLU A 277 -2.73 20.70 8.44
CA GLU A 277 -3.84 19.74 8.36
C GLU A 277 -3.33 18.29 8.40
N ASP A 278 -2.33 17.96 7.57
CA ASP A 278 -1.69 16.63 7.56
C ASP A 278 -1.10 16.28 8.93
N LEU A 279 -0.45 17.24 9.60
CA LEU A 279 0.13 17.06 10.93
C LEU A 279 -0.92 16.80 12.02
N GLN A 280 -2.05 17.53 11.98
CA GLN A 280 -3.13 17.33 12.95
C GLN A 280 -3.78 15.95 12.81
N GLU A 281 -3.97 15.48 11.58
CA GLU A 281 -4.49 14.15 11.32
C GLU A 281 -3.53 13.06 11.82
N ALA A 282 -2.23 13.21 11.55
CA ALA A 282 -1.20 12.32 12.04
C ALA A 282 -1.12 12.26 13.57
N ILE A 283 -1.16 13.42 14.25
CA ILE A 283 -1.18 13.49 15.72
C ILE A 283 -2.41 12.77 16.29
N LYS A 284 -3.59 12.96 15.68
CA LYS A 284 -4.80 12.27 16.10
C LYS A 284 -4.66 10.76 15.97
N GLY A 285 -4.19 10.28 14.81
CA GLY A 285 -3.93 8.86 14.57
C GLY A 285 -2.95 8.24 15.58
N LEU A 286 -1.86 8.95 15.87
CA LEU A 286 -0.88 8.53 16.87
C LEU A 286 -1.43 8.49 18.30
N LYS A 287 -2.26 9.47 18.70
CA LYS A 287 -2.91 9.46 20.02
C LYS A 287 -3.92 8.33 20.17
N ASP A 288 -4.71 8.08 19.13
CA ASP A 288 -5.67 6.98 19.14
C ASP A 288 -4.95 5.62 19.21
N LEU A 289 -3.79 5.49 18.56
CA LEU A 289 -2.90 4.32 18.69
C LEU A 289 -2.32 4.16 20.10
N ASP A 290 -1.86 5.24 20.72
CA ASP A 290 -1.34 5.21 22.10
C ASP A 290 -2.45 4.79 23.10
N ALA A 291 -3.69 5.20 22.86
CA ALA A 291 -4.85 4.80 23.66
C ALA A 291 -5.23 3.31 23.50
N MET A 292 -4.82 2.66 22.40
CA MET A 292 -5.04 1.21 22.17
C MET A 292 -4.04 0.31 22.89
N LYS A 293 -3.12 0.89 23.67
CA LYS A 293 -2.13 0.15 24.44
C LYS A 293 -2.79 -0.87 25.36
N SER A 294 -2.49 -2.13 25.12
CA SER A 294 -2.91 -3.27 25.92
C SER A 294 -1.77 -4.30 25.97
N GLU A 295 -1.88 -5.33 26.82
CA GLU A 295 -0.94 -6.47 26.79
C GLU A 295 -0.84 -7.09 25.39
N ASN A 296 -1.94 -7.05 24.64
CA ASN A 296 -2.03 -7.58 23.28
C ASN A 296 -1.53 -6.61 22.21
N PHE A 297 -1.28 -5.32 22.50
CA PHE A 297 -0.82 -4.33 21.53
C PHE A 297 0.19 -3.38 22.20
N PRO A 298 1.47 -3.80 22.33
CA PRO A 298 2.50 -3.06 23.04
C PRO A 298 3.08 -1.96 22.16
N VAL A 299 2.27 -0.93 21.90
CA VAL A 299 2.71 0.29 21.24
C VAL A 299 3.13 1.27 22.32
N THR A 300 4.44 1.40 22.56
CA THR A 300 4.90 2.11 23.77
C THR A 300 5.95 3.17 23.51
N ASN A 301 7.05 2.87 22.82
CA ASN A 301 8.13 3.86 22.68
C ASN A 301 8.12 4.59 21.32
N SER A 302 7.88 3.88 20.22
CA SER A 302 7.94 4.47 18.87
C SER A 302 6.84 5.50 18.63
N VAL A 303 5.62 5.27 19.14
CA VAL A 303 4.50 6.22 19.01
C VAL A 303 4.71 7.46 19.86
N GLN A 304 5.21 7.31 21.09
CA GLN A 304 5.52 8.45 21.95
C GLN A 304 6.63 9.33 21.36
N LEU A 305 7.69 8.72 20.83
CA LEU A 305 8.76 9.44 20.12
C LEU A 305 8.22 10.18 18.88
N ALA A 306 7.33 9.54 18.11
CA ALA A 306 6.68 10.18 16.98
C ALA A 306 5.81 11.36 17.41
N LEU A 307 5.01 11.23 18.47
CA LEU A 307 4.20 12.33 19.03
C LEU A 307 5.08 13.52 19.45
N MET A 308 6.19 13.28 20.15
CA MET A 308 7.15 14.33 20.51
C MET A 308 7.73 15.02 19.26
N LYS A 309 8.03 14.25 18.21
CA LYS A 309 8.55 14.78 16.95
C LYS A 309 7.49 15.60 16.20
N MET A 310 6.22 15.19 16.22
CA MET A 310 5.11 15.97 15.63
C MET A 310 4.92 17.31 16.35
N ASP A 311 5.01 17.33 17.69
CA ASP A 311 4.95 18.58 18.46
C ASP A 311 6.13 19.52 18.15
N GLU A 312 7.33 18.97 17.91
CA GLU A 312 8.49 19.75 17.46
C GLU A 312 8.26 20.37 16.08
N ILE A 313 7.75 19.57 15.13
CA ILE A 313 7.43 20.02 13.77
C ILE A 313 6.36 21.11 13.82
N ASN A 314 5.31 20.96 14.65
CA ASN A 314 4.25 21.94 14.80
C ASN A 314 4.79 23.32 15.21
N LYS A 315 5.76 23.35 16.13
CA LYS A 315 6.41 24.60 16.55
C LYS A 315 7.22 25.23 15.41
N LYS A 316 7.99 24.42 14.67
CA LYS A 316 8.83 24.89 13.55
C LYS A 316 8.03 25.41 12.35
N ILE A 317 6.81 24.91 12.12
CA ILE A 317 5.92 25.43 11.06
C ILE A 317 5.66 26.94 11.24
N GLY A 318 5.57 27.41 12.49
CA GLY A 318 5.42 28.81 12.85
C GLY A 318 6.55 29.70 12.31
N GLU A 319 7.77 29.16 12.29
CA GLU A 319 9.03 29.87 12.06
C GLU A 319 9.51 29.81 10.59
N CYS A 320 8.96 28.90 9.78
CA CYS A 320 9.34 28.76 8.36
C CYS A 320 8.84 29.93 7.49
N ASN A 321 9.79 30.60 6.82
CA ASN A 321 9.55 31.71 5.88
C ASN A 321 9.85 31.36 4.41
N SER A 322 10.07 30.08 4.08
CA SER A 322 10.33 29.62 2.71
C SER A 322 9.62 28.30 2.38
N PRO A 323 9.23 28.06 1.12
CA PRO A 323 8.66 26.79 0.69
C PRO A 323 9.58 25.59 0.97
N LYS A 324 10.90 25.76 0.79
CA LYS A 324 11.89 24.71 1.06
C LYS A 324 11.91 24.26 2.52
N CYS A 325 11.73 25.19 3.46
CA CYS A 325 11.65 24.89 4.89
C CYS A 325 10.41 24.04 5.20
N LEU A 326 9.26 24.35 4.58
CA LEU A 326 8.03 23.57 4.72
C LEU A 326 8.15 22.18 4.10
N ASP A 327 8.80 22.06 2.94
CA ASP A 327 9.05 20.77 2.29
C ASP A 327 9.94 19.87 3.16
N GLN A 328 10.99 20.42 3.79
CA GLN A 328 11.84 19.69 4.73
C GLN A 328 11.08 19.21 5.98
N LEU A 329 10.22 20.06 6.55
CA LEU A 329 9.38 19.66 7.68
C LEU A 329 8.39 18.54 7.31
N ARG A 330 7.88 18.55 6.07
CA ARG A 330 7.03 17.47 5.55
C ARG A 330 7.81 16.16 5.44
N GLU A 331 9.03 16.19 4.91
CA GLU A 331 9.90 15.00 4.84
C GLU A 331 10.22 14.45 6.24
N GLU A 332 10.51 15.32 7.23
CA GLU A 332 10.70 14.90 8.63
C GLU A 332 9.44 14.24 9.21
N MET A 333 8.26 14.78 8.92
CA MET A 333 6.97 14.22 9.36
C MET A 333 6.73 12.83 8.74
N GLU A 334 6.89 12.70 7.43
CA GLU A 334 6.67 11.44 6.70
C GLU A 334 7.65 10.36 7.14
N ALA A 335 8.91 10.69 7.41
CA ALA A 335 9.90 9.76 7.92
C ALA A 335 9.54 9.22 9.33
N ALA A 336 9.09 10.10 10.23
CA ALA A 336 8.66 9.71 11.56
C ALA A 336 7.42 8.81 11.52
N LEU A 337 6.44 9.12 10.67
CA LEU A 337 5.24 8.30 10.48
C LEU A 337 5.54 6.94 9.86
N SER A 338 6.46 6.87 8.89
CA SER A 338 6.84 5.60 8.26
C SER A 338 7.42 4.60 9.27
N SER A 339 8.21 5.07 10.24
CA SER A 339 8.74 4.19 11.28
C SER A 339 7.64 3.60 12.17
N VAL A 340 6.62 4.38 12.52
CA VAL A 340 5.48 3.89 13.31
C VAL A 340 4.60 2.97 12.47
N SER A 341 4.34 3.34 11.22
CA SER A 341 3.58 2.54 10.26
C SER A 341 4.16 1.14 10.12
N ARG A 342 5.46 0.99 9.89
CA ARG A 342 6.11 -0.33 9.81
C ARG A 342 5.91 -1.15 11.07
N TYR A 343 6.17 -0.55 12.24
CA TYR A 343 6.01 -1.24 13.52
C TYR A 343 4.58 -1.73 13.76
N VAL A 344 3.59 -0.88 13.46
CA VAL A 344 2.16 -1.25 13.57
C VAL A 344 1.80 -2.35 12.58
N ASN A 345 2.26 -2.26 11.33
CA ASN A 345 2.02 -3.28 10.31
C ASN A 345 2.66 -4.61 10.71
N ASP A 346 3.88 -4.63 11.24
CA ASP A 346 4.55 -5.84 11.69
C ASP A 346 3.75 -6.54 12.80
N ILE A 347 3.28 -5.81 13.81
CA ILE A 347 2.45 -6.37 14.89
C ILE A 347 1.13 -6.94 14.34
N ILE A 348 0.44 -6.20 13.49
CA ILE A 348 -0.84 -6.65 12.92
C ILE A 348 -0.63 -7.86 12.02
N PHE A 349 0.42 -7.84 11.19
CA PHE A 349 0.79 -8.95 10.33
C PHE A 349 1.14 -10.19 11.15
N GLU A 350 1.96 -10.07 12.18
CA GLU A 350 2.31 -11.18 13.08
C GLU A 350 1.06 -11.78 13.71
N LYS A 351 0.16 -10.96 14.26
CA LYS A 351 -1.12 -11.44 14.82
C LYS A 351 -1.98 -12.18 13.79
N ILE A 352 -2.12 -11.64 12.58
CA ILE A 352 -2.91 -12.27 11.50
C ILE A 352 -2.27 -13.60 11.09
N ILE A 353 -0.94 -13.65 10.96
CA ILE A 353 -0.22 -14.87 10.57
C ILE A 353 -0.33 -15.93 11.65
N THR A 354 -0.08 -15.59 12.92
CA THR A 354 -0.23 -16.53 14.04
C THR A 354 -1.65 -17.10 14.09
N PHE A 355 -2.67 -16.24 13.98
CA PHE A 355 -4.07 -16.66 13.90
C PHE A 355 -4.30 -17.60 12.70
N ASN A 356 -3.91 -17.19 11.49
CA ASN A 356 -4.16 -17.96 10.27
C ASN A 356 -3.42 -19.30 10.25
N ASN A 357 -2.23 -19.39 10.85
CA ASN A 357 -1.49 -20.65 11.00
C ASN A 357 -2.25 -21.63 11.88
N VAL A 358 -2.79 -21.16 13.02
CA VAL A 358 -3.66 -21.98 13.88
C VAL A 358 -4.92 -22.41 13.14
N ILE A 359 -5.56 -21.51 12.39
CA ILE A 359 -6.73 -21.85 11.58
C ILE A 359 -6.40 -22.89 10.51
N ASP A 360 -5.24 -22.82 9.86
CA ASP A 360 -4.80 -23.83 8.90
C ASP A 360 -4.62 -25.21 9.54
N GLU A 361 -4.03 -25.27 10.72
CA GLU A 361 -3.90 -26.52 11.47
C GLU A 361 -5.28 -27.11 11.81
N LEU A 362 -6.19 -26.27 12.29
CA LEU A 362 -7.56 -26.68 12.62
C LEU A 362 -8.37 -27.10 11.37
N LYS A 363 -8.16 -26.44 10.23
CA LYS A 363 -8.75 -26.81 8.92
C LYS A 363 -8.25 -28.16 8.43
N ASN A 364 -6.95 -28.41 8.53
CA ASN A 364 -6.37 -29.71 8.20
C ASN A 364 -6.92 -30.82 9.11
N LYS A 365 -7.31 -30.44 10.32
CA LYS A 365 -8.02 -31.28 11.29
C LYS A 365 -9.55 -31.30 11.06
N GLY A 366 -10.08 -30.68 10.00
CA GLY A 366 -11.48 -30.81 9.58
C GLY A 366 -12.46 -29.81 10.21
N LEU A 367 -11.99 -28.76 10.88
CA LEU A 367 -12.84 -27.64 11.33
C LEU A 367 -13.01 -26.60 10.23
N VAL A 368 -14.22 -26.05 10.10
CA VAL A 368 -14.52 -24.97 9.15
C VAL A 368 -14.49 -23.64 9.90
N ILE A 369 -13.36 -22.93 9.80
CA ILE A 369 -13.15 -21.60 10.41
C ILE A 369 -12.51 -20.70 9.34
N ASP A 370 -12.87 -19.42 9.26
CA ASP A 370 -12.34 -18.57 8.20
C ASP A 370 -11.00 -17.92 8.55
N LYS A 371 -10.21 -17.68 7.50
CA LYS A 371 -8.95 -16.92 7.61
C LYS A 371 -9.24 -15.44 7.60
N ILE A 372 -8.31 -14.68 8.16
CA ILE A 372 -8.32 -13.23 8.07
C ILE A 372 -7.43 -12.80 6.92
N GLU A 373 -8.00 -12.00 6.02
CA GLU A 373 -7.25 -11.42 4.91
C GLU A 373 -6.17 -10.49 5.44
N ILE A 374 -4.95 -10.70 4.96
CA ILE A 374 -3.84 -9.81 5.23
C ILE A 374 -4.08 -8.52 4.44
N PRO A 375 -4.01 -7.33 5.08
CA PRO A 375 -4.11 -6.06 4.38
C PRO A 375 -3.11 -6.00 3.22
N LYS A 376 -3.59 -5.64 2.01
CA LYS A 376 -2.74 -5.55 0.81
C LYS A 376 -1.84 -4.32 0.82
N ASP A 377 -2.31 -3.26 1.45
CA ASP A 377 -1.63 -1.98 1.55
C ASP A 377 -1.11 -1.76 2.96
N GLU A 378 0.05 -1.11 3.05
CA GLU A 378 0.66 -0.73 4.32
C GLU A 378 -0.25 0.28 5.05
N LEU A 379 -0.60 -0.01 6.31
CA LEU A 379 -1.44 0.85 7.13
C LEU A 379 -0.75 2.20 7.34
N LYS A 380 -1.29 3.25 6.72
CA LYS A 380 -0.86 4.62 6.97
C LYS A 380 -1.38 5.09 8.32
N ILE A 381 -0.57 5.89 9.02
CA ILE A 381 -0.94 6.48 10.30
C ILE A 381 -1.72 7.77 10.04
N ASP A 382 -3.03 7.69 10.21
CA ASP A 382 -4.01 8.75 10.02
C ASP A 382 -5.14 8.62 11.05
N SER A 383 -6.17 9.43 10.92
CA SER A 383 -7.30 9.45 11.85
C SER A 383 -8.15 8.16 11.85
N ASN A 384 -7.98 7.25 10.89
CA ASN A 384 -8.73 6.00 10.73
C ASN A 384 -7.91 4.75 11.08
N THR A 385 -6.62 4.88 11.37
CA THR A 385 -5.74 3.74 11.68
C THR A 385 -6.26 2.92 12.84
N SER A 386 -6.68 3.59 13.91
CA SER A 386 -7.23 2.98 15.12
C SER A 386 -8.47 2.12 14.78
N TYR A 387 -9.43 2.68 14.04
CA TYR A 387 -10.63 1.97 13.60
C TYR A 387 -10.29 0.71 12.77
N THR A 388 -9.32 0.83 11.85
CA THR A 388 -8.92 -0.28 11.00
C THR A 388 -8.30 -1.42 11.82
N ILE A 389 -7.41 -1.09 12.75
CA ILE A 389 -6.80 -2.05 13.68
C ILE A 389 -7.87 -2.71 14.56
N ALA A 390 -8.74 -1.91 15.17
CA ALA A 390 -9.82 -2.41 16.03
C ALA A 390 -10.73 -3.38 15.27
N ARG A 391 -11.04 -3.10 14.00
CA ARG A 391 -11.84 -3.99 13.15
C ARG A 391 -11.14 -5.32 12.88
N ILE A 392 -9.83 -5.32 12.63
CA ILE A 392 -9.04 -6.54 12.43
C ILE A 392 -9.03 -7.36 13.72
N LEU A 393 -8.71 -6.73 14.86
CA LEU A 393 -8.66 -7.40 16.16
C LEU A 393 -10.01 -7.98 16.56
N SER A 394 -11.09 -7.23 16.37
CA SER A 394 -12.45 -7.70 16.64
C SER A 394 -12.84 -8.89 15.76
N LYS A 395 -12.39 -8.91 14.48
CA LYS A 395 -12.61 -10.05 13.60
C LYS A 395 -11.83 -11.29 14.09
N ILE A 396 -10.56 -11.13 14.50
CA ILE A 396 -9.76 -12.20 15.13
C ILE A 396 -10.52 -12.79 16.32
N GLU A 397 -11.00 -11.92 17.22
CA GLU A 397 -11.68 -12.34 18.44
C GLU A 397 -13.02 -13.05 18.16
N SER A 398 -13.79 -12.56 17.20
CA SER A 398 -15.04 -13.19 16.76
C SER A 398 -14.80 -14.59 16.21
N GLU A 399 -13.83 -14.76 15.30
CA GLU A 399 -13.52 -16.07 14.72
C GLU A 399 -12.94 -17.04 15.76
N TYR A 400 -12.10 -16.54 16.67
CA TYR A 400 -11.61 -17.34 17.80
C TYR A 400 -12.74 -17.85 18.70
N THR A 401 -13.72 -16.98 19.00
CA THR A 401 -14.90 -17.35 19.79
C THR A 401 -15.72 -18.43 19.09
N LEU A 402 -15.94 -18.29 17.78
CA LEU A 402 -16.65 -19.29 16.98
C LEU A 402 -15.92 -20.65 16.97
N ALA A 403 -14.60 -20.63 16.80
CA ALA A 403 -13.77 -21.83 16.86
C ALA A 403 -13.90 -22.53 18.23
N THR A 404 -13.78 -21.76 19.30
CA THR A 404 -13.89 -22.26 20.68
C THR A 404 -15.28 -22.86 20.95
N GLN A 405 -16.35 -22.18 20.53
CA GLN A 405 -17.72 -22.70 20.67
C GLN A 405 -17.95 -23.98 19.89
N THR A 406 -17.34 -24.11 18.71
CA THR A 406 -17.43 -25.34 17.90
C THR A 406 -16.76 -26.49 18.63
N VAL A 407 -15.53 -26.29 19.09
CA VAL A 407 -14.76 -27.26 19.88
C VAL A 407 -15.49 -27.66 21.16
N LEU A 408 -16.11 -26.70 21.86
CA LEU A 408 -16.93 -26.96 23.06
C LEU A 408 -18.12 -27.87 22.75
N LYS A 409 -18.89 -27.59 21.70
CA LYS A 409 -20.02 -28.44 21.31
C LYS A 409 -19.59 -29.88 21.03
N ILE A 410 -18.41 -30.07 20.45
CA ILE A 410 -17.86 -31.39 20.15
C ILE A 410 -17.43 -32.10 21.45
N ALA A 411 -16.82 -31.37 22.38
CA ALA A 411 -16.49 -31.89 23.71
C ALA A 411 -17.76 -32.29 24.50
N ASP A 412 -18.83 -31.49 24.42
CA ASP A 412 -20.13 -31.81 25.03
C ASP A 412 -20.74 -33.07 24.43
N LYS A 413 -20.79 -33.17 23.09
CA LYS A 413 -21.24 -34.38 22.38
C LYS A 413 -20.42 -35.61 22.76
N LEU A 414 -19.10 -35.45 22.91
CA LEU A 414 -18.22 -36.52 23.33
C LEU A 414 -18.52 -36.98 24.77
N ASN A 415 -18.75 -36.03 25.69
CA ASN A 415 -19.12 -36.32 27.07
C ASN A 415 -20.49 -37.04 27.14
N GLU A 416 -21.51 -36.54 26.44
CA GLU A 416 -22.81 -37.21 26.36
C GLU A 416 -22.70 -38.63 25.78
N THR A 417 -21.80 -38.85 24.82
CA THR A 417 -21.59 -40.17 24.21
C THR A 417 -20.85 -41.11 25.15
N THR A 418 -19.69 -40.68 25.67
CA THR A 418 -18.69 -41.55 26.30
C THR A 418 -18.50 -41.36 27.80
N GLY A 419 -18.99 -40.25 28.36
CA GLY A 419 -18.82 -39.84 29.75
C GLY A 419 -17.47 -39.23 30.09
N ILE A 420 -16.68 -38.86 29.08
CA ILE A 420 -15.37 -38.23 29.28
C ILE A 420 -15.57 -36.70 29.31
N GLU A 421 -15.40 -36.10 30.48
CA GLU A 421 -15.46 -34.64 30.64
C GLU A 421 -14.14 -33.99 30.19
N LEU A 422 -14.18 -33.28 29.07
CA LEU A 422 -13.07 -32.45 28.57
C LEU A 422 -13.44 -30.95 28.54
N THR A 423 -14.64 -30.59 28.98
CA THR A 423 -15.19 -29.23 28.90
C THR A 423 -14.50 -28.25 29.85
N HIS A 424 -14.01 -28.72 31.00
CA HIS A 424 -13.24 -27.93 31.95
C HIS A 424 -11.89 -27.48 31.37
N ASP A 425 -11.23 -28.32 30.57
CA ASP A 425 -9.96 -28.00 29.90
C ASP A 425 -10.11 -26.89 28.84
N VAL A 426 -11.33 -26.68 28.30
CA VAL A 426 -11.63 -25.67 27.27
C VAL A 426 -11.97 -24.31 27.85
N ARG A 427 -12.71 -24.27 28.96
CA ARG A 427 -13.13 -23.01 29.61
C ARG A 427 -11.94 -22.16 30.10
N VAL A 428 -10.74 -22.73 30.13
CA VAL A 428 -9.50 -22.10 30.59
C VAL A 428 -8.51 -21.89 29.44
N ILE A 429 -8.90 -22.01 28.16
CA ILE A 429 -8.00 -21.71 27.04
C ILE A 429 -7.92 -20.18 26.86
N PRO A 430 -6.84 -19.52 27.32
CA PRO A 430 -6.72 -18.06 27.22
C PRO A 430 -6.14 -17.65 25.86
N ASP A 431 -5.67 -18.64 25.07
CA ASP A 431 -4.76 -18.44 23.96
C ASP A 431 -5.12 -19.36 22.79
N ILE A 432 -5.28 -18.76 21.62
CA ILE A 432 -5.63 -19.45 20.39
C ILE A 432 -4.60 -20.51 20.00
N GLU A 433 -3.32 -20.31 20.32
CA GLU A 433 -2.24 -21.25 20.00
C GLU A 433 -2.42 -22.62 20.67
N LYS A 434 -3.19 -22.69 21.77
CA LYS A 434 -3.46 -23.94 22.48
C LYS A 434 -4.63 -24.72 21.91
N LEU A 435 -5.47 -24.10 21.07
CA LEU A 435 -6.67 -24.72 20.53
C LEU A 435 -6.38 -26.00 19.70
N PRO A 436 -5.32 -26.06 18.86
CA PRO A 436 -4.95 -27.29 18.15
C PRO A 436 -4.53 -28.44 19.07
N SER A 437 -3.81 -28.15 20.15
CA SER A 437 -3.42 -29.18 21.13
C SER A 437 -4.63 -29.74 21.87
N PHE A 438 -5.63 -28.91 22.14
CA PHE A 438 -6.89 -29.36 22.72
C PHE A 438 -7.70 -30.21 21.73
N TYR A 439 -7.70 -29.83 20.45
CA TYR A 439 -8.27 -30.66 19.39
C TYR A 439 -7.69 -32.08 19.42
N ASP A 440 -6.37 -32.22 19.54
CA ASP A 440 -5.70 -33.54 19.52
C ASP A 440 -6.15 -34.43 20.67
N LYS A 441 -6.45 -33.85 21.84
CA LYS A 441 -7.05 -34.58 22.97
C LYS A 441 -8.46 -35.09 22.67
N LEU A 442 -9.27 -34.32 21.93
CA LEU A 442 -10.64 -34.75 21.57
C LEU A 442 -10.63 -35.96 20.62
N VAL A 443 -9.64 -36.01 19.73
CA VAL A 443 -9.53 -37.06 18.73
C VAL A 443 -8.57 -38.18 19.09
N ASP A 444 -8.25 -38.30 20.38
CA ASP A 444 -7.35 -39.32 20.89
C ASP A 444 -7.77 -40.74 20.42
N PRO A 445 -6.82 -41.57 19.96
CA PRO A 445 -7.12 -42.92 19.47
C PRO A 445 -7.91 -43.79 20.46
N VAL A 446 -7.66 -43.66 21.77
CA VAL A 446 -8.36 -44.42 22.83
C VAL A 446 -9.82 -43.98 22.90
N ILE A 447 -10.08 -42.69 22.76
CA ILE A 447 -11.45 -42.14 22.71
C ILE A 447 -12.16 -42.66 21.46
N MET A 448 -11.49 -42.65 20.30
CA MET A 448 -12.04 -43.13 19.04
C MET A 448 -12.36 -44.63 19.07
N GLU A 449 -11.53 -45.42 19.72
CA GLU A 449 -11.78 -46.85 19.95
C GLU A 449 -12.98 -47.06 20.87
N LYS A 450 -13.14 -46.26 21.94
CA LYS A 450 -14.32 -46.31 22.81
C LYS A 450 -15.62 -46.01 22.05
N ILE A 451 -15.60 -45.05 21.12
CA ILE A 451 -16.75 -44.77 20.23
C ILE A 451 -17.02 -45.95 19.29
N ASN A 452 -15.98 -46.55 18.69
CA ASN A 452 -16.15 -47.72 17.82
C ASN A 452 -16.77 -48.91 18.56
N ASN A 453 -16.27 -49.23 19.75
CA ASN A 453 -16.80 -50.32 20.57
C ASN A 453 -18.27 -50.08 20.96
N CYS A 454 -18.62 -48.82 21.22
CA CYS A 454 -19.99 -48.41 21.50
C CYS A 454 -20.91 -48.57 20.28
N LEU A 455 -20.45 -48.19 19.09
CA LEU A 455 -21.15 -48.41 17.83
C LEU A 455 -21.34 -49.91 17.52
N ASP A 456 -20.33 -50.73 17.83
CA ASP A 456 -20.39 -52.19 17.64
C ASP A 456 -21.40 -52.85 18.59
N ASN A 457 -21.40 -52.45 19.87
CA ASN A 457 -22.40 -52.93 20.83
C ASN A 457 -23.82 -52.49 20.45
N LEU A 458 -23.97 -51.28 19.90
CA LEU A 458 -25.25 -50.80 19.39
C LEU A 458 -25.70 -51.60 18.16
N LEU A 459 -24.78 -51.90 17.23
CA LEU A 459 -25.08 -52.70 16.05
C LEU A 459 -25.61 -54.08 16.44
N LEU A 460 -24.92 -54.77 17.34
CA LEU A 460 -25.34 -56.08 17.85
C LEU A 460 -26.70 -56.02 18.55
N LEU A 461 -26.90 -55.01 19.41
CA LEU A 461 -28.18 -54.80 20.10
C LEU A 461 -29.33 -54.60 19.09
N LEU A 462 -29.13 -53.78 18.07
CA LEU A 462 -30.14 -53.49 17.06
C LEU A 462 -30.40 -54.70 16.14
N GLN A 463 -29.40 -55.53 15.84
CA GLN A 463 -29.57 -56.79 15.12
C GLN A 463 -30.51 -57.73 15.88
N ASN A 464 -30.24 -57.95 17.16
CA ASN A 464 -31.09 -58.80 18.00
C ASN A 464 -32.52 -58.26 18.10
N ILE A 465 -32.69 -56.94 18.27
CA ILE A 465 -34.02 -56.31 18.31
C ILE A 465 -34.77 -56.47 16.98
N ASN A 466 -34.09 -56.38 15.84
CA ASN A 466 -34.73 -56.56 14.54
C ASN A 466 -35.15 -58.02 14.29
N GLU A 467 -34.45 -59.00 14.85
CA GLU A 467 -34.86 -60.41 14.82
C GLU A 467 -36.14 -60.65 15.63
N MET A 468 -36.37 -59.85 16.68
CA MET A 468 -37.59 -59.87 17.49
C MET A 468 -38.81 -59.22 16.82
N LYS A 469 -38.62 -58.53 15.67
CA LYS A 469 -39.68 -57.82 14.94
C LYS A 469 -40.06 -58.49 13.63
N GLU A 470 -41.29 -58.22 13.18
CA GLU A 470 -41.71 -58.54 11.82
C GLU A 470 -40.85 -57.82 10.78
N GLU A 471 -40.65 -58.44 9.62
CA GLU A 471 -39.70 -57.99 8.60
C GLU A 471 -39.96 -56.55 8.10
N LYS A 472 -41.24 -56.16 8.06
CA LYS A 472 -41.71 -54.81 7.67
C LYS A 472 -41.34 -53.69 8.66
N ASP A 473 -41.05 -54.04 9.91
CA ASP A 473 -40.79 -53.07 11.00
C ASP A 473 -39.28 -52.94 11.34
N ARG A 474 -38.43 -53.61 10.56
CA ARG A 474 -36.97 -53.57 10.71
C ARG A 474 -36.40 -52.27 10.15
N ASN A 475 -35.56 -51.60 10.94
CA ASN A 475 -34.90 -50.37 10.49
C ASN A 475 -33.48 -50.65 9.99
N VAL A 476 -33.31 -50.73 8.66
CA VAL A 476 -32.03 -51.03 8.01
C VAL A 476 -31.14 -49.78 7.87
N GLU A 477 -31.74 -48.58 7.87
CA GLU A 477 -31.03 -47.32 7.63
C GLU A 477 -30.06 -46.96 8.78
N ILE A 478 -30.44 -47.29 10.03
CA ILE A 478 -29.58 -47.08 11.20
C ILE A 478 -28.31 -47.93 11.10
N PHE A 479 -28.40 -49.17 10.58
CA PHE A 479 -27.21 -50.01 10.40
C PHE A 479 -26.22 -49.40 9.41
N LYS A 480 -26.72 -48.87 8.29
CA LYS A 480 -25.88 -48.16 7.32
C LYS A 480 -25.21 -46.95 7.97
N SER A 481 -25.96 -46.16 8.74
CA SER A 481 -25.40 -45.02 9.48
C SER A 481 -24.29 -45.45 10.47
N ILE A 482 -24.44 -46.58 11.15
CA ILE A 482 -23.40 -47.11 12.06
C ILE A 482 -22.13 -47.47 11.28
N ILE A 483 -22.28 -48.17 10.14
CA ILE A 483 -21.14 -48.55 9.29
C ILE A 483 -20.43 -47.30 8.76
N ASP A 484 -21.19 -46.32 8.27
CA ASP A 484 -20.66 -45.05 7.75
C ASP A 484 -19.91 -44.27 8.85
N ALA A 485 -20.46 -44.22 10.07
CA ALA A 485 -19.83 -43.57 11.23
C ALA A 485 -18.43 -44.14 11.54
N LYS A 486 -18.27 -45.47 11.41
CA LYS A 486 -16.98 -46.13 11.69
C LYS A 486 -15.89 -45.73 10.70
N GLN A 487 -16.25 -45.41 9.45
CA GLN A 487 -15.30 -45.02 8.39
C GLN A 487 -14.83 -43.57 8.51
N LEU A 488 -15.58 -42.71 9.20
CA LEU A 488 -15.20 -41.33 9.45
C LEU A 488 -13.97 -41.23 10.38
N LYS A 489 -13.30 -40.08 10.34
CA LYS A 489 -12.12 -39.76 11.16
C LYS A 489 -12.26 -38.39 11.82
N GLY A 490 -11.47 -38.18 12.88
CA GLY A 490 -11.40 -36.91 13.59
C GLY A 490 -12.75 -36.48 14.18
N ILE A 491 -12.98 -35.17 14.22
CA ILE A 491 -14.20 -34.58 14.80
C ILE A 491 -15.49 -35.00 14.08
N ASN A 492 -15.45 -35.16 12.75
CA ASN A 492 -16.62 -35.62 11.99
C ASN A 492 -17.12 -36.99 12.46
N LYS A 493 -16.21 -37.84 12.94
CA LYS A 493 -16.58 -39.12 13.54
C LYS A 493 -17.37 -38.91 14.83
N ILE A 494 -16.92 -38.03 15.72
CA ILE A 494 -17.59 -37.75 17.00
C ILE A 494 -19.00 -37.24 16.74
N ASP A 495 -19.13 -36.24 15.86
CA ASP A 495 -20.39 -35.56 15.56
C ASP A 495 -21.42 -36.53 14.97
N TYR A 496 -21.02 -37.28 13.95
CA TYR A 496 -21.88 -38.23 13.26
C TYR A 496 -22.19 -39.47 14.12
N SER A 497 -21.25 -39.91 14.95
CA SER A 497 -21.47 -41.03 15.89
C SER A 497 -22.47 -40.64 16.97
N TYR A 498 -22.40 -39.42 17.50
CA TYR A 498 -23.37 -38.89 18.45
C TYR A 498 -24.80 -38.99 17.90
N ASP A 499 -25.04 -38.45 16.71
CA ASP A 499 -26.37 -38.46 16.09
C ASP A 499 -26.84 -39.87 15.76
N THR A 500 -25.93 -40.74 15.31
CA THR A 500 -26.24 -42.14 14.99
C THR A 500 -26.58 -42.94 16.24
N ILE A 501 -25.80 -42.80 17.31
CA ILE A 501 -26.04 -43.46 18.60
C ILE A 501 -27.35 -42.97 19.22
N LYS A 502 -27.62 -41.66 19.18
CA LYS A 502 -28.85 -41.07 19.69
C LYS A 502 -30.08 -41.60 18.95
N ARG A 503 -30.03 -41.67 17.61
CA ARG A 503 -31.10 -42.30 16.80
C ARG A 503 -31.28 -43.78 17.14
N GLY A 504 -30.18 -44.53 17.27
CA GLY A 504 -30.21 -45.94 17.66
C GLY A 504 -30.85 -46.16 19.04
N LEU A 505 -30.44 -45.40 20.05
CA LEU A 505 -31.04 -45.45 21.38
C LEU A 505 -32.53 -45.09 21.39
N ASN A 506 -32.95 -44.12 20.58
CA ASN A 506 -34.36 -43.77 20.46
C ASN A 506 -35.18 -44.90 19.81
N TYR A 507 -34.60 -45.60 18.84
CA TYR A 507 -35.21 -46.81 18.26
C TYR A 507 -35.38 -47.92 19.30
N VAL A 508 -34.34 -48.17 20.11
CA VAL A 508 -34.40 -49.15 21.21
C VAL A 508 -35.44 -48.73 22.24
N TYR A 509 -35.52 -47.45 22.60
CA TYR A 509 -36.53 -46.93 23.52
C TYR A 509 -37.95 -47.18 23.03
N ASN A 510 -38.24 -46.88 21.76
CA ASN A 510 -39.57 -47.12 21.19
C ASN A 510 -39.92 -48.61 21.20
N PHE A 511 -38.95 -49.48 20.91
CA PHE A 511 -39.14 -50.93 21.00
C PHE A 511 -39.44 -51.39 22.44
N VAL A 512 -38.63 -50.99 23.42
CA VAL A 512 -38.83 -51.35 24.83
C VAL A 512 -40.17 -50.80 25.34
N ASN A 513 -40.56 -49.59 24.93
CA ASN A 513 -41.85 -49.03 25.32
C ASN A 513 -43.03 -49.82 24.74
N GLY A 514 -42.97 -50.18 23.45
CA GLY A 514 -43.97 -51.05 22.84
C GLY A 514 -44.05 -52.42 23.51
N LEU A 515 -42.90 -53.03 23.83
CA LEU A 515 -42.85 -54.28 24.59
C LEU A 515 -43.53 -54.14 25.96
N ILE A 516 -43.32 -53.05 26.69
CA ILE A 516 -43.95 -52.82 28.01
C ILE A 516 -45.46 -52.69 27.87
N ASP A 517 -45.93 -51.90 26.91
CA ASP A 517 -47.36 -51.62 26.72
C ASP A 517 -48.10 -52.91 26.32
N GLU A 518 -47.57 -53.66 25.35
CA GLU A 518 -48.15 -54.93 24.90
C GLU A 518 -48.06 -56.02 25.97
N SER A 519 -46.93 -56.13 26.67
CA SER A 519 -46.76 -57.12 27.75
C SER A 519 -47.71 -56.85 28.91
N SER A 520 -47.92 -55.58 29.28
CA SER A 520 -48.87 -55.21 30.32
C SER A 520 -50.31 -55.57 29.93
N ALA A 521 -50.66 -55.38 28.65
CA ALA A 521 -51.97 -55.76 28.12
C ALA A 521 -52.17 -57.29 28.09
N ILE A 522 -51.13 -58.08 27.81
CA ILE A 522 -51.24 -59.55 27.84
C ILE A 522 -51.31 -60.08 29.27
N ILE A 523 -50.50 -59.55 30.19
CA ILE A 523 -50.48 -60.02 31.60
C ILE A 523 -51.81 -59.75 32.30
N SER A 524 -52.52 -58.66 31.96
CA SER A 524 -53.86 -58.40 32.52
C SER A 524 -54.89 -59.46 32.11
N VAL A 525 -54.71 -60.11 30.96
CA VAL A 525 -55.53 -61.22 30.48
C VAL A 525 -55.01 -62.57 30.99
N TYR A 526 -53.69 -62.74 31.08
CA TYR A 526 -53.01 -63.99 31.47
C TYR A 526 -52.01 -63.76 32.61
N PRO A 527 -52.47 -63.71 33.89
CA PRO A 527 -51.63 -63.31 35.03
C PRO A 527 -50.43 -64.22 35.30
N PHE A 528 -50.51 -65.52 34.96
CA PHE A 528 -49.44 -66.50 35.17
C PHE A 528 -48.14 -66.16 34.42
N LEU A 529 -48.20 -65.31 33.39
CA LEU A 529 -47.04 -64.88 32.61
C LEU A 529 -46.13 -63.89 33.35
N THR A 530 -46.58 -63.32 34.48
CA THR A 530 -45.83 -62.31 35.24
C THR A 530 -44.38 -62.71 35.53
N ASN A 531 -44.14 -64.00 35.80
CA ASN A 531 -42.80 -64.52 36.10
C ASN A 531 -41.88 -64.66 34.87
N ILE A 532 -42.46 -64.74 33.67
CA ILE A 532 -41.72 -64.81 32.39
C ILE A 532 -41.36 -63.39 31.94
N THR A 533 -42.33 -62.48 31.92
CA THR A 533 -42.21 -61.20 31.22
C THR A 533 -41.44 -60.12 32.00
N LYS A 534 -41.15 -60.35 33.29
CA LYS A 534 -40.32 -59.49 34.18
C LYS A 534 -40.47 -57.98 33.92
N LEU A 535 -41.70 -57.49 33.98
CA LEU A 535 -42.07 -56.09 33.68
C LEU A 535 -41.27 -55.06 34.47
N ASP A 536 -40.91 -55.37 35.72
CA ASP A 536 -40.09 -54.53 36.61
C ASP A 536 -38.68 -54.30 36.06
N VAL A 537 -38.13 -55.28 35.34
CA VAL A 537 -36.83 -55.16 34.67
C VAL A 537 -36.95 -54.30 33.42
N LEU A 538 -38.00 -54.48 32.61
CA LEU A 538 -38.26 -53.63 31.45
C LEU A 538 -38.48 -52.16 31.83
N GLN A 539 -39.20 -51.91 32.93
CA GLN A 539 -39.38 -50.55 33.46
C GLN A 539 -38.05 -49.94 33.90
N ARG A 540 -37.16 -50.70 34.54
CA ARG A 540 -35.80 -50.25 34.88
C ARG A 540 -34.93 -49.98 33.65
N ILE A 541 -35.06 -50.80 32.61
CA ILE A 541 -34.40 -50.57 31.32
C ILE A 541 -34.90 -49.26 30.69
N LYS A 542 -36.23 -49.05 30.66
CA LYS A 542 -36.84 -47.80 30.17
C LYS A 542 -36.32 -46.58 30.95
N GLN A 543 -36.26 -46.67 32.29
CA GLN A 543 -35.69 -45.60 33.13
C GLN A 543 -34.22 -45.31 32.81
N THR A 544 -33.42 -46.35 32.56
CA THR A 544 -32.01 -46.21 32.19
C THR A 544 -31.84 -45.49 30.84
N LEU A 545 -32.70 -45.80 29.88
CA LEU A 545 -32.72 -45.13 28.58
C LEU A 545 -33.03 -43.64 28.70
N THR A 546 -33.96 -43.26 29.57
CA THR A 546 -34.39 -41.87 29.77
C THR A 546 -33.56 -41.09 30.78
N SER A 547 -32.67 -41.74 31.54
CA SER A 547 -31.86 -41.06 32.55
C SER A 547 -30.98 -39.98 31.94
N GLU A 548 -31.14 -38.75 32.41
CA GLU A 548 -30.22 -37.64 32.13
C GLU A 548 -28.88 -37.90 32.84
N GLY A 549 -27.77 -37.42 32.27
CA GLY A 549 -26.42 -37.57 32.83
C GLY A 549 -25.75 -38.95 32.66
N VAL A 550 -26.47 -39.99 32.23
CA VAL A 550 -25.86 -41.29 31.91
C VAL A 550 -25.34 -41.28 30.47
N PRO A 551 -24.04 -41.55 30.24
CA PRO A 551 -23.48 -41.56 28.88
C PRO A 551 -24.16 -42.59 27.97
N MET A 552 -24.35 -42.24 26.70
CA MET A 552 -25.05 -43.09 25.73
C MET A 552 -24.40 -44.47 25.60
N CYS A 553 -23.07 -44.55 25.56
CA CYS A 553 -22.36 -45.84 25.47
C CYS A 553 -22.56 -46.72 26.70
N ARG A 554 -22.75 -46.11 27.88
CA ARG A 554 -23.08 -46.86 29.09
C ARG A 554 -24.52 -47.39 29.02
N LYS A 555 -25.47 -46.61 28.50
CA LYS A 555 -26.85 -47.07 28.23
C LYS A 555 -26.84 -48.28 27.30
N ILE A 556 -26.08 -48.22 26.20
CA ILE A 556 -25.92 -49.33 25.25
C ILE A 556 -25.38 -50.58 25.95
N ASN A 557 -24.29 -50.47 26.71
CA ASN A 557 -23.69 -51.62 27.38
C ASN A 557 -24.67 -52.32 28.35
N VAL A 558 -25.44 -51.55 29.11
CA VAL A 558 -26.48 -52.09 30.01
C VAL A 558 -27.58 -52.82 29.20
N LEU A 559 -28.01 -52.25 28.07
CA LEU A 559 -29.00 -52.86 27.19
C LEU A 559 -28.50 -54.15 26.53
N SER A 560 -27.27 -54.14 26.02
CA SER A 560 -26.63 -55.32 25.42
C SER A 560 -26.56 -56.48 26.43
N SER A 561 -26.31 -56.19 27.71
CA SER A 561 -26.34 -57.22 28.77
C SER A 561 -27.74 -57.74 29.11
N SER A 562 -28.79 -57.05 28.66
CA SER A 562 -30.21 -57.36 28.93
C SER A 562 -30.94 -57.99 27.73
N VAL A 563 -30.24 -58.26 26.62
CA VAL A 563 -30.85 -58.75 25.36
C VAL A 563 -31.68 -60.01 25.55
N LYS A 564 -31.16 -61.02 26.25
CA LYS A 564 -31.87 -62.28 26.48
C LYS A 564 -33.22 -62.06 27.17
N MET A 565 -33.30 -61.08 28.08
CA MET A 565 -34.56 -60.76 28.75
C MET A 565 -35.56 -60.07 27.80
N LEU A 566 -35.06 -59.25 26.86
CA LEU A 566 -35.90 -58.67 25.80
C LEU A 566 -36.43 -59.76 24.85
N GLU A 567 -35.61 -60.76 24.53
CA GLU A 567 -36.00 -61.93 23.72
C GLU A 567 -37.08 -62.77 24.43
N ASP A 568 -36.88 -63.08 25.71
CA ASP A 568 -37.83 -63.84 26.52
C ASP A 568 -39.20 -63.13 26.55
N THR A 569 -39.23 -61.82 26.78
CA THR A 569 -40.46 -61.01 26.76
C THR A 569 -41.08 -60.93 25.36
N SER A 570 -40.28 -60.68 24.33
CA SER A 570 -40.77 -60.61 22.94
C SER A 570 -41.40 -61.93 22.48
N SER A 571 -40.87 -63.06 22.95
CA SER A 571 -41.41 -64.40 22.67
C SER A 571 -42.85 -64.55 23.17
N VAL A 572 -43.19 -63.99 24.34
CA VAL A 572 -44.58 -63.97 24.86
C VAL A 572 -45.53 -63.32 23.84
N LEU A 573 -45.11 -62.20 23.24
CA LEU A 573 -45.91 -61.48 22.26
C LEU A 573 -46.04 -62.27 20.94
N LYS A 574 -44.94 -62.90 20.49
CA LYS A 574 -44.92 -63.72 19.27
C LYS A 574 -45.88 -64.91 19.34
N TYR A 575 -46.00 -65.55 20.51
CA TYR A 575 -46.90 -66.69 20.71
C TYR A 575 -48.25 -66.29 21.32
N LYS A 576 -48.62 -65.01 21.29
CA LYS A 576 -49.87 -64.49 21.87
C LYS A 576 -51.13 -65.25 21.44
N ASP A 577 -51.21 -65.65 20.18
CA ASP A 577 -52.38 -66.40 19.70
C ASP A 577 -52.43 -67.82 20.27
N TYR A 578 -51.28 -68.47 20.50
CA TYR A 578 -51.21 -69.77 21.16
C TYR A 578 -51.60 -69.70 22.64
N LEU A 579 -51.40 -68.54 23.29
CA LEU A 579 -51.84 -68.34 24.67
C LEU A 579 -53.37 -68.44 24.83
N LYS A 580 -54.15 -68.21 23.77
CA LYS A 580 -55.61 -68.37 23.80
C LYS A 580 -56.03 -69.82 24.05
N ASP A 581 -55.26 -70.76 23.51
CA ASP A 581 -55.57 -72.19 23.57
C ASP A 581 -54.82 -72.90 24.71
N ILE A 582 -54.00 -72.17 25.48
CA ILE A 582 -53.08 -72.76 26.46
C ILE A 582 -53.81 -73.55 27.56
N ASP A 583 -54.98 -73.08 27.98
CA ASP A 583 -55.80 -73.77 28.99
C ASP A 583 -56.32 -75.11 28.45
N SER A 584 -56.74 -75.15 27.19
CA SER A 584 -57.17 -76.40 26.53
C SER A 584 -56.00 -77.36 26.31
N ILE A 585 -54.83 -76.83 25.96
CA ILE A 585 -53.60 -77.61 25.80
C ILE A 585 -53.18 -78.22 27.15
N VAL A 586 -53.12 -77.42 28.21
CA VAL A 586 -52.75 -77.90 29.57
C VAL A 586 -53.75 -78.95 30.07
N LEU A 587 -55.05 -78.76 29.86
CA LEU A 587 -56.07 -79.77 30.20
C LEU A 587 -55.89 -81.07 29.42
N GLY A 588 -55.62 -81.00 28.12
CA GLY A 588 -55.35 -82.17 27.28
C GLY A 588 -54.13 -82.96 27.76
N ILE A 589 -53.02 -82.27 28.01
CA ILE A 589 -51.78 -82.87 28.51
C ILE A 589 -51.99 -83.51 29.89
N LYS A 590 -52.71 -82.83 30.80
CA LYS A 590 -53.05 -83.40 32.12
C LYS A 590 -53.89 -84.67 31.98
N GLY A 591 -54.85 -84.68 31.06
CA GLY A 591 -55.68 -85.85 30.75
C GLY A 591 -54.85 -87.05 30.32
N GLU A 592 -53.85 -86.83 29.46
CA GLU A 592 -52.91 -87.89 29.04
C GLU A 592 -52.01 -88.38 30.18
N LEU A 593 -51.49 -87.47 31.02
CA LEU A 593 -50.72 -87.86 32.22
C LEU A 593 -51.56 -88.71 33.19
N GLN A 594 -52.87 -88.48 33.27
CA GLN A 594 -53.79 -89.26 34.10
C GLN A 594 -54.17 -90.61 33.48
N SER A 595 -54.33 -90.69 32.16
CA SER A 595 -54.75 -91.92 31.46
C SER A 595 -53.60 -92.91 31.23
N ASP A 596 -52.38 -92.45 31.02
CA ASP A 596 -51.24 -93.30 30.65
C ASP A 596 -50.51 -93.91 31.87
N GLY A 597 -50.88 -93.51 33.09
CA GLY A 597 -50.36 -94.04 34.36
C GLY A 597 -48.86 -93.79 34.64
N LYS A 598 -48.16 -93.12 33.73
CA LYS A 598 -46.72 -92.80 33.82
C LYS A 598 -46.46 -91.68 34.82
N GLN A 599 -45.29 -91.76 35.49
CA GLN A 599 -44.85 -90.74 36.45
C GLN A 599 -44.35 -89.46 35.75
N CYS A 600 -43.84 -89.58 34.52
CA CYS A 600 -43.42 -88.48 33.66
C CYS A 600 -43.74 -88.78 32.18
N ILE A 601 -44.10 -87.77 31.39
CA ILE A 601 -44.32 -87.85 29.94
C ILE A 601 -43.54 -86.73 29.24
N SER A 602 -42.88 -87.02 28.12
CA SER A 602 -42.15 -86.01 27.34
C SER A 602 -43.12 -85.08 26.60
N LEU A 603 -42.94 -83.77 26.72
CA LEU A 603 -43.77 -82.80 25.99
C LEU A 603 -43.57 -82.88 24.47
N GLU A 604 -42.40 -83.32 24.00
CA GLU A 604 -42.16 -83.54 22.56
C GLU A 604 -42.97 -84.72 22.02
N GLU A 605 -43.18 -85.77 22.82
CA GLU A 605 -44.03 -86.91 22.45
C GLU A 605 -45.51 -86.50 22.27
N LEU A 606 -45.91 -85.44 22.97
CA LEU A 606 -47.24 -84.83 22.85
C LEU A 606 -47.33 -83.83 21.69
N GLY A 607 -46.29 -83.75 20.84
CA GLY A 607 -46.23 -82.84 19.70
C GLY A 607 -46.02 -81.37 20.07
N ILE A 608 -45.65 -81.08 21.32
CA ILE A 608 -45.45 -79.71 21.78
C ILE A 608 -44.05 -79.25 21.39
N LYS A 609 -43.99 -78.12 20.68
CA LYS A 609 -42.72 -77.49 20.33
C LYS A 609 -41.99 -77.02 21.58
N LYS A 610 -40.67 -77.22 21.63
CA LYS A 610 -39.79 -76.74 22.72
C LYS A 610 -40.02 -75.28 23.09
N ASP A 611 -40.26 -74.42 22.11
CA ASP A 611 -40.48 -72.98 22.32
C ASP A 611 -41.74 -72.68 23.16
N LEU A 612 -42.70 -73.60 23.23
CA LEU A 612 -43.96 -73.42 23.98
C LEU A 612 -43.87 -73.92 25.42
N VAL A 613 -42.87 -74.74 25.75
CA VAL A 613 -42.69 -75.36 27.07
C VAL A 613 -42.65 -74.34 28.21
N PRO A 614 -41.97 -73.18 28.10
CA PRO A 614 -41.93 -72.19 29.17
C PRO A 614 -43.31 -71.62 29.54
N PHE A 615 -44.21 -71.44 28.56
CA PHE A 615 -45.56 -70.92 28.82
C PHE A 615 -46.43 -71.97 29.52
N ILE A 616 -46.30 -73.23 29.12
CA ILE A 616 -47.01 -74.37 29.74
C ILE A 616 -46.53 -74.56 31.17
N ASP A 617 -45.22 -74.50 31.41
CA ASP A 617 -44.64 -74.59 32.76
C ASP A 617 -45.12 -73.45 33.68
N ALA A 618 -45.16 -72.22 33.17
CA ALA A 618 -45.69 -71.10 33.95
C ALA A 618 -47.18 -71.27 34.30
N LYS A 619 -48.00 -71.76 33.37
CA LYS A 619 -49.43 -72.02 33.62
C LYS A 619 -49.63 -73.13 34.65
N ILE A 620 -48.90 -74.23 34.54
CA ILE A 620 -49.01 -75.38 35.46
C ILE A 620 -48.56 -74.99 36.88
N LYS A 621 -47.51 -74.17 37.01
CA LYS A 621 -47.06 -73.62 38.30
C LYS A 621 -48.09 -72.70 38.96
N ASP A 622 -48.86 -71.96 38.17
CA ASP A 622 -49.91 -71.06 38.67
C ASP A 622 -51.09 -71.84 39.28
N GLU A 623 -51.46 -72.97 38.68
CA GLU A 623 -52.57 -73.81 39.11
C GLU A 623 -52.29 -74.62 40.40
N LYS A 624 -51.02 -74.81 40.77
CA LYS A 624 -50.58 -75.49 42.02
C LYS A 624 -51.09 -76.93 42.19
N ASP A 625 -51.30 -77.65 41.09
CA ASP A 625 -51.90 -78.98 41.09
C ASP A 625 -50.91 -80.14 41.34
N GLY A 626 -49.71 -79.86 41.88
CA GLY A 626 -48.71 -80.91 42.14
C GLY A 626 -48.16 -81.56 40.87
N ILE A 627 -48.14 -80.85 39.73
CA ILE A 627 -47.52 -81.28 38.48
C ILE A 627 -46.39 -80.30 38.16
N LEU A 628 -45.25 -80.80 37.68
CA LEU A 628 -44.04 -80.02 37.41
C LEU A 628 -43.44 -80.41 36.07
N ILE A 629 -42.77 -79.47 35.39
CA ILE A 629 -41.95 -79.78 34.22
C ILE A 629 -40.47 -79.90 34.63
N ILE A 630 -39.85 -81.03 34.33
CA ILE A 630 -38.43 -81.32 34.58
C ILE A 630 -37.78 -81.76 33.27
N ASP A 631 -36.80 -80.97 32.79
CA ASP A 631 -36.06 -81.22 31.55
C ASP A 631 -36.95 -81.50 30.31
N GLY A 632 -38.07 -80.78 30.20
CA GLY A 632 -39.02 -80.93 29.08
C GLY A 632 -40.02 -82.08 29.24
N ASN A 633 -40.02 -82.77 30.39
CA ASN A 633 -41.00 -83.80 30.73
C ASN A 633 -42.00 -83.28 31.76
N LEU A 634 -43.28 -83.57 31.56
CA LEU A 634 -44.32 -83.32 32.54
C LEU A 634 -44.36 -84.46 33.55
N CYS A 635 -44.13 -84.15 34.83
CA CYS A 635 -44.05 -85.12 35.91
C CYS A 635 -45.03 -84.81 37.04
N ARG A 636 -45.52 -85.83 37.75
CA ARG A 636 -46.25 -85.65 39.01
C ARG A 636 -45.25 -85.32 40.13
N SER A 637 -45.52 -84.27 40.88
CA SER A 637 -44.84 -84.01 42.16
C SER A 637 -45.21 -85.14 43.10
N ASN A 638 -44.19 -85.82 43.66
CA ASN A 638 -44.41 -86.77 44.75
C ASN A 638 -44.98 -86.08 45.99
#